data_AF-A0A3B8JK59-F1
#
_entry.id   AF-A0A3B8JK59-F1
#
_cell.length_a   1.000
_cell.length_b   1.000
_cell.length_c   1.000
_cell.angle_alpha   90.00
_cell.angle_beta   90.00
_cell.angle_gamma   90.00
#
_symmetry.space_group_name_H-M   'P 1'
#
loop_
_entity.id
_entity.type
_entity.pdbx_description
1 polymer ?
#
loop_
_entity_poly.entity_id
_entity_poly.type
_entity_poly.pdbx_seq_one_letter_code
_entity_poly.pdbx_strand_id
1 'polypeptide(L)'
;MSQPPTDSDRLVDFLRQHRQVPPSPAPDLEQRIMAAVAASPHTKTFPHRRQWLIPSAIVASLLIAWGSTSLLMQPKPSAAELASIEAFLENTWEDFEPTSEPSDAELYD
;
A
#
# COMPACT_ATOMS: atom_id res chain seq x y z
N MET A 1 0.04 8.66 -14.22
CA MET A 1 -0.78 7.49 -13.82
C MET A 1 -0.60 6.45 -14.91
N SER A 2 0.15 5.38 -14.65
CA SER A 2 0.37 4.33 -15.65
C SER A 2 -0.84 3.39 -15.63
N GLN A 3 -1.66 3.45 -16.67
CA GLN A 3 -2.81 2.56 -16.84
C GLN A 3 -2.32 1.11 -16.98
N PRO A 4 -2.88 0.13 -16.24
CA PRO A 4 -2.51 -1.26 -16.43
C PRO A 4 -2.91 -1.69 -17.86
N PRO A 5 -2.06 -2.45 -18.57
CA PRO A 5 -2.37 -2.90 -19.91
C PRO A 5 -3.64 -3.77 -19.90
N THR A 6 -4.56 -3.47 -20.80
CA THR A 6 -5.84 -4.19 -21.00
C THR A 6 -5.62 -5.62 -21.54
N ASP A 7 -4.39 -5.98 -21.92
CA ASP A 7 -3.98 -7.31 -22.36
C ASP A 7 -3.78 -8.26 -21.16
N SER A 8 -4.86 -8.58 -20.46
CA SER A 8 -4.86 -9.62 -19.42
C SER A 8 -4.39 -10.98 -19.94
N ASP A 9 -4.73 -11.30 -21.19
CA ASP A 9 -4.46 -12.61 -21.79
C ASP A 9 -2.96 -12.82 -22.03
N ARG A 10 -2.28 -11.79 -22.53
CA ARG A 10 -0.82 -11.78 -22.70
C ARG A 10 -0.09 -11.95 -21.37
N LEU A 11 -0.58 -11.31 -20.32
CA LEU A 11 -0.01 -11.43 -18.97
C LEU A 11 -0.22 -12.84 -18.42
N VAL A 12 -1.41 -13.43 -18.63
CA VAL A 12 -1.71 -14.81 -18.22
C VAL A 12 -0.80 -15.80 -18.93
N ASP A 13 -0.60 -15.65 -20.24
CA ASP A 13 0.28 -16.51 -21.03
C ASP A 13 1.75 -16.39 -20.61
N PHE A 14 2.21 -15.15 -20.37
CA PHE A 14 3.55 -14.90 -19.83
C PHE A 14 3.74 -15.60 -18.47
N LEU A 15 2.77 -15.44 -17.56
CA LEU A 15 2.83 -16.06 -16.24
C LEU A 15 2.80 -17.59 -16.34
N ARG A 16 2.01 -18.16 -17.25
CA ARG A 16 1.98 -19.61 -17.52
C ARG A 16 3.33 -20.11 -18.05
N GLN A 17 3.91 -19.40 -19.00
CA GLN A 17 5.20 -19.75 -19.61
C GLN A 17 6.35 -19.69 -18.61
N HIS A 18 6.30 -18.78 -17.65
CA HIS A 18 7.33 -18.59 -16.63
C HIS A 18 6.99 -19.19 -15.27
N ARG A 19 5.99 -20.09 -15.17
CA ARG A 19 5.77 -20.84 -13.93
C ARG A 19 6.93 -21.79 -13.71
N GLN A 20 7.74 -21.48 -12.71
CA GLN A 20 8.73 -22.43 -12.20
C GLN A 20 7.98 -23.63 -11.61
N VAL A 21 8.46 -24.84 -11.92
CA VAL A 21 7.96 -26.06 -11.28
C VAL A 21 8.23 -25.93 -9.78
N PRO A 22 7.20 -26.06 -8.92
CA PRO A 22 7.41 -26.00 -7.49
C PRO A 22 8.38 -27.12 -7.08
N PRO A 23 9.32 -26.85 -6.16
CA PRO A 23 10.19 -27.90 -5.64
C PRO A 23 9.34 -29.01 -5.03
N SER A 24 9.80 -30.26 -5.17
CA SER A 24 9.14 -31.39 -4.51
C SER A 24 9.00 -31.11 -3.02
N PRO A 25 7.84 -31.43 -2.39
CA PRO A 25 7.68 -31.28 -0.96
C PRO A 25 8.79 -32.07 -0.26
N ALA A 26 9.52 -31.40 0.62
CA ALA A 26 10.53 -32.01 1.49
C ALA A 26 9.82 -32.44 2.79
N PRO A 27 9.54 -33.74 3.00
CA PRO A 27 8.73 -34.22 4.13
C PRO A 27 9.43 -34.05 5.48
N ASP A 28 10.74 -33.76 5.47
CA ASP A 28 11.59 -33.52 6.63
C ASP A 28 11.79 -32.02 6.94
N LEU A 29 11.27 -31.13 6.08
CA LEU A 29 11.50 -29.67 6.18
C LEU A 29 10.99 -29.12 7.51
N GLU A 30 9.80 -29.55 7.93
CA GLU A 30 9.18 -29.11 9.17
C GLU A 30 10.02 -29.53 10.38
N GLN A 31 10.43 -30.81 10.45
CA GLN A 31 11.27 -31.29 11.55
C GLN A 31 12.60 -30.55 11.59
N ARG A 32 13.20 -30.26 10.43
CA ARG A 32 14.45 -29.49 10.33
C ARG A 32 14.30 -28.05 10.81
N ILE A 33 13.20 -27.39 10.47
CA ILE A 33 12.90 -26.03 10.94
C ILE A 33 12.68 -26.04 12.45
N MET A 34 11.87 -26.97 12.97
CA MET A 34 11.61 -27.08 14.41
C MET A 34 12.90 -27.38 15.20
N ALA A 35 13.74 -28.28 14.71
CA ALA A 35 15.04 -28.57 15.31
C ALA A 35 15.97 -27.34 15.29
N ALA A 36 15.99 -26.58 14.19
CA ALA A 36 16.79 -25.35 14.09
C ALA A 36 16.30 -24.25 15.03
N VAL A 37 14.99 -24.09 15.21
CA VAL A 37 14.39 -23.14 16.16
C VAL A 37 14.71 -23.56 17.59
N ALA A 38 14.58 -24.85 17.93
CA ALA A 38 14.89 -25.36 19.25
C ALA A 38 16.39 -25.26 19.59
N ALA A 39 17.27 -25.43 18.60
CA ALA A 39 18.71 -25.30 18.74
C ALA A 39 19.20 -23.85 18.78
N SER A 40 18.37 -22.88 18.36
CA SER A 40 18.75 -21.47 18.31
C SER A 40 18.55 -20.80 19.69
N PRO A 41 19.61 -20.29 20.33
CA PRO A 41 19.45 -19.48 21.52
C PRO A 41 18.66 -18.21 21.15
N HIS A 42 17.47 -18.05 21.76
CA HIS A 42 16.54 -16.95 21.49
C HIS A 42 17.03 -15.56 21.95
N THR A 43 18.31 -15.42 22.29
CA THR A 43 18.88 -14.18 22.82
C THR A 43 19.77 -13.54 21.78
N LYS A 44 19.18 -12.79 20.85
CA LYS A 44 19.90 -11.67 20.24
C LYS A 44 19.94 -10.54 21.26
N THR A 45 20.83 -10.63 22.23
CA THR A 45 21.21 -9.45 23.01
C THR A 45 21.98 -8.54 22.06
N PHE A 46 21.32 -7.52 21.52
CA PHE A 46 21.99 -6.47 20.77
C PHE A 46 22.55 -5.44 21.76
N PRO A 47 23.87 -5.32 21.98
CA PRO A 47 24.43 -4.25 22.80
C PRO A 47 24.59 -2.97 21.95
N HIS A 48 23.50 -2.36 21.49
CA HIS A 48 23.57 -1.13 20.67
C HIS A 48 22.67 0.01 21.16
N ARG A 49 22.46 0.14 22.47
CA ARG A 49 21.60 1.20 23.02
C ARG A 49 22.27 2.59 23.15
N ARG A 50 23.53 2.79 22.74
CA ARG A 50 24.25 4.06 22.99
C ARG A 50 24.68 4.86 21.75
N GLN A 51 24.59 4.32 20.54
CA GLN A 51 25.05 5.03 19.32
C GLN A 51 23.94 5.37 18.31
N TRP A 52 22.67 5.05 18.61
CA TRP A 52 21.55 5.21 17.67
C TRP A 52 20.65 6.43 17.93
N LEU A 53 21.12 7.41 18.70
CA LEU A 53 20.40 8.69 18.90
C LEU A 53 20.85 9.80 17.95
N ILE A 54 21.85 9.57 17.11
CA ILE A 54 22.34 10.59 16.18
C ILE A 54 21.47 10.69 14.89
N PRO A 55 20.92 9.61 14.29
CA PRO A 55 20.17 9.79 13.03
C PRO A 55 18.76 10.36 13.24
N SER A 56 18.08 10.07 14.36
CA SER A 56 16.70 10.53 14.57
C SER A 56 16.60 12.04 14.78
N ALA A 57 17.57 12.64 15.48
CA ALA A 57 17.61 14.10 15.69
C ALA A 57 17.80 14.86 14.37
N ILE A 58 18.58 14.31 13.43
CA ILE A 58 18.81 14.89 12.10
C ILE A 58 17.55 14.76 11.23
N VAL A 59 16.89 13.60 11.24
CA VAL A 59 15.63 13.43 10.50
C VAL A 59 14.52 14.31 11.08
N ALA A 60 14.40 14.39 12.41
CA ALA A 60 13.42 15.23 13.07
C ALA A 60 13.66 16.72 12.77
N SER A 61 14.91 17.19 12.81
CA SER A 61 15.22 18.59 12.48
C SER A 61 14.96 18.90 11.01
N LEU A 62 15.23 17.96 10.09
CA LEU A 62 14.94 18.13 8.67
C LEU A 62 13.43 18.19 8.40
N LEU A 63 12.62 17.34 9.05
CA LEU A 63 11.15 17.37 8.92
C LEU A 63 10.54 18.65 9.50
N ILE A 64 11.08 19.15 10.63
CA ILE A 64 10.64 20.43 11.21
C ILE A 64 11.04 21.60 10.32
N ALA A 65 12.26 21.60 9.76
CA ALA A 65 12.71 22.65 8.84
C ALA A 65 11.90 22.65 7.53
N TRP A 66 11.63 21.47 6.94
CA TRP A 66 10.85 21.35 5.73
C TRP A 66 9.35 21.66 5.95
N GLY A 67 8.78 21.10 7.02
CA GLY A 67 7.38 21.34 7.39
C GLY A 67 7.11 22.79 7.78
N SER A 68 8.06 23.46 8.47
CA SER A 68 7.90 24.87 8.84
C SER A 68 7.91 25.80 7.62
N THR A 69 8.71 25.52 6.58
CA THR A 69 8.64 26.29 5.32
C THR A 69 7.29 26.13 4.61
N SER A 70 6.71 24.92 4.64
CA SER A 70 5.39 24.66 4.05
C SER A 70 4.24 25.29 4.84
N LEU A 71 4.36 25.37 6.17
CA LEU A 71 3.36 25.97 7.06
C LEU A 71 3.40 27.51 7.05
N LEU A 72 4.59 28.11 6.96
CA LEU A 72 4.76 29.57 6.91
C LEU A 72 4.43 30.16 5.53
N MET A 73 4.58 29.36 4.46
CA MET A 73 4.25 29.74 3.09
C MET A 73 3.09 28.89 2.57
N GLN A 74 2.01 28.73 3.34
CA GLN A 74 0.77 28.26 2.74
C GLN A 74 0.30 29.30 1.73
N PRO A 75 0.33 29.02 0.41
CA PRO A 75 -0.30 29.92 -0.54
C PRO A 75 -1.79 29.97 -0.17
N LYS A 76 -2.28 31.16 0.19
CA LYS A 76 -3.72 31.37 0.40
C LYS A 76 -4.40 30.98 -0.91
N PRO A 77 -5.27 29.95 -0.91
CA PRO A 77 -5.94 29.54 -2.14
C PRO A 77 -6.74 30.73 -2.66
N SER A 78 -6.60 30.98 -3.95
CA SER A 78 -7.34 32.01 -4.65
C SER A 78 -8.82 31.64 -4.73
N ALA A 79 -9.69 32.64 -4.93
CA ALA A 79 -11.14 32.40 -5.04
C ALA A 79 -11.48 31.45 -6.20
N ALA A 80 -10.66 31.45 -7.27
CA ALA A 80 -10.83 30.54 -8.40
C ALA A 80 -10.48 29.09 -8.05
N GLU A 81 -9.43 28.87 -7.26
CA GLU A 81 -9.05 27.53 -6.79
C GLU A 81 -10.12 26.97 -5.84
N LEU A 82 -10.68 27.80 -4.95
CA LEU A 82 -11.80 27.39 -4.09
C LEU A 82 -13.03 26.99 -4.91
N ALA A 83 -13.42 27.79 -5.90
CA ALA A 83 -14.54 27.46 -6.78
C ALA A 83 -14.31 26.14 -7.54
N SER A 84 -13.06 25.85 -7.95
CA SER A 84 -12.73 24.59 -8.61
C SER A 84 -12.85 23.37 -7.68
N ILE A 85 -12.49 23.54 -6.41
CA ILE A 85 -12.58 22.48 -5.39
C ILE A 85 -14.04 22.23 -5.01
N GLU A 86 -14.84 23.29 -4.86
CA GLU A 86 -16.27 23.21 -4.58
C GLU A 86 -17.01 22.47 -5.71
N ALA A 87 -16.76 22.83 -6.97
CA ALA A 87 -17.36 22.15 -8.13
C ALA A 87 -16.93 20.67 -8.22
N PHE A 88 -15.67 20.36 -7.88
CA PHE A 88 -15.19 18.98 -7.87
C PHE A 88 -15.87 18.14 -6.77
N LEU A 89 -16.04 18.70 -5.57
CA LEU A 89 -16.74 18.04 -4.46
C LEU A 89 -18.21 17.77 -4.81
N GLU A 90 -18.91 18.75 -5.39
CA GLU A 90 -20.30 18.63 -5.82
C GLU A 90 -20.45 17.51 -6.87
N ASN A 91 -19.61 17.50 -7.90
CA ASN A 91 -19.64 16.49 -8.95
C ASN A 91 -19.25 15.08 -8.47
N THR A 92 -18.38 14.98 -7.46
CA THR A 92 -17.98 13.68 -6.90
C THR A 92 -19.03 13.14 -5.93
N TRP A 93 -19.81 14.01 -5.28
CA TRP A 93 -20.83 13.59 -4.31
C TRP A 93 -22.10 13.07 -5.00
N GLU A 94 -22.47 13.61 -6.16
CA GLU A 94 -23.59 13.10 -6.95
C GLU A 94 -23.32 11.73 -7.61
N ASP A 95 -22.05 11.39 -7.86
CA ASP A 95 -21.64 10.12 -8.49
C ASP A 95 -21.72 8.90 -7.54
N PHE A 96 -22.05 9.12 -6.25
CA PHE A 96 -22.24 8.05 -5.26
C PHE A 96 -23.71 7.63 -5.09
N GLU A 97 -24.60 7.89 -6.04
CA GLU A 97 -25.88 7.17 -6.05
C GLU A 97 -25.61 5.69 -6.34
N PRO A 98 -25.84 4.76 -5.37
CA PRO A 98 -25.84 3.36 -5.71
C PRO A 98 -26.96 3.18 -6.73
N THR A 99 -26.58 2.82 -7.96
CA THR A 99 -27.52 2.36 -8.97
C THR A 99 -28.23 1.16 -8.38
N SER A 100 -29.37 1.40 -7.74
CA SER A 100 -30.32 0.37 -7.39
C SER A 100 -30.85 -0.15 -8.71
N GLU A 101 -30.18 -1.19 -9.23
CA GLU A 101 -30.74 -2.04 -10.26
C GLU A 101 -32.15 -2.44 -9.79
N PRO A 102 -33.19 -2.25 -10.62
CA PRO A 102 -34.52 -2.74 -10.30
C PRO A 102 -34.46 -4.27 -10.21
N SER A 103 -34.48 -4.75 -8.98
CA SER A 103 -34.82 -6.10 -8.56
C SER A 103 -36.31 -6.34 -8.86
N ASP A 104 -36.67 -6.40 -10.13
CA ASP A 104 -37.99 -6.88 -10.54
C ASP A 104 -37.87 -8.34 -10.94
N ALA A 105 -38.10 -9.16 -9.92
CA ALA A 105 -38.51 -10.53 -10.05
C ALA A 105 -39.83 -10.60 -10.82
N GLU A 106 -39.77 -10.81 -12.14
CA GLU A 106 -40.87 -11.43 -12.89
C GLU A 106 -40.43 -12.81 -13.37
N LEU A 107 -40.35 -13.72 -12.40
CA LEU A 107 -40.49 -15.15 -12.59
C LEU A 107 -41.79 -15.55 -11.87
N TYR A 108 -42.93 -15.51 -12.56
CA TYR A 108 -44.12 -16.37 -12.36
C TYR A 108 -45.29 -15.86 -13.25
N ASP A 109 -45.45 -16.45 -14.45
CA ASP A 109 -46.68 -17.15 -14.87
C ASP A 109 -46.37 -18.07 -16.08
#